data_AF-A0A0Q5JJ01-F1
#
_entry.id   AF-A0A0Q5JJ01-F1
#
_cell.length_a   1.000
_cell.length_b   1.000
_cell.length_c   1.000
_cell.angle_alpha   90.00
_cell.angle_beta   90.00
_cell.angle_gamma   90.00
#
_symmetry.space_group_name_H-M   'P 1'
#
loop_
_entity.id
_entity.type
_entity.pdbx_description
1 polymer ?
#
loop_
_entity_poly.entity_id
_entity_poly.type
_entity_poly.pdbx_seq_one_letter_code
_entity_poly.pdbx_strand_id
1 'polypeptide(L)'
;MSRFIGPDVSLPPMSVRRLLAVRVYYGILAVGLTATLIAQCILTASEGRSLANTFSYFTIQSNVLVLVTSAILCLRPRPSGATWWRILRLAALVGITVTGIVYVLFLARSVHLTGLAAVYNQVFHHAAPLLTLVGFLVVEPRQGFRRRDLAFLGWPALWLVYTMVRGAFFDPRFTGFALKPSNYPYPFLDPTEAPPAEILGSIAFVFVLLLVVGVGYVFADRRKPFRRSERG
;
A
#
# COMPACT_ATOMS: atom_id res chain seq x y z
N MET A 1 19.77 39.79 -3.51
CA MET A 1 19.52 38.46 -2.90
C MET A 1 18.79 37.56 -3.89
N SER A 2 19.52 37.04 -4.88
CA SER A 2 19.02 36.13 -5.91
C SER A 2 19.95 34.93 -5.94
N ARG A 3 19.41 33.74 -5.64
CA ARG A 3 19.88 32.38 -6.01
C ARG A 3 19.19 31.38 -5.10
N PHE A 4 18.31 30.55 -5.68
CA PHE A 4 18.02 29.14 -5.34
C PHE A 4 16.68 28.71 -5.98
N ILE A 5 16.53 28.92 -7.29
CA ILE A 5 15.61 28.13 -8.10
C ILE A 5 16.53 27.25 -8.94
N GLY A 6 16.77 26.02 -8.48
CA GLY A 6 17.44 25.02 -9.33
C GLY A 6 16.64 24.87 -10.63
N PRO A 7 17.28 24.56 -11.78
CA PRO A 7 16.58 24.49 -13.04
C PRO A 7 15.40 23.53 -12.88
N ASP A 8 14.20 24.01 -13.17
CA ASP A 8 13.01 23.19 -13.24
C ASP A 8 13.24 22.21 -14.41
N VAL A 9 13.77 21.03 -14.08
CA VAL A 9 14.14 20.02 -15.07
C VAL A 9 12.85 19.45 -15.62
N SER A 10 12.36 20.06 -16.70
CA SER A 10 11.19 19.60 -17.43
C SER A 10 11.50 18.27 -18.11
N LEU A 11 10.74 17.23 -17.75
CA LEU A 11 10.80 15.93 -18.41
C LEU A 11 10.19 16.07 -19.82
N PRO A 12 10.77 15.44 -20.87
CA PRO A 12 10.23 15.52 -22.22
C PRO A 12 8.77 15.03 -22.25
N PRO A 13 7.88 15.65 -23.03
CA PRO A 13 6.44 15.31 -23.04
C PRO A 13 6.23 13.82 -23.33
N MET A 14 5.25 13.19 -22.68
CA MET A 14 4.84 11.82 -23.03
C MET A 14 4.12 11.85 -24.36
N SER A 15 4.28 10.79 -25.17
CA SER A 15 3.37 10.55 -26.28
C SER A 15 1.95 10.40 -25.76
N VAL A 16 0.98 10.84 -26.56
CA VAL A 16 -0.46 10.72 -26.24
C VAL A 16 -0.84 9.28 -25.89
N ARG A 17 -0.31 8.30 -26.63
CA ARG A 17 -0.52 6.87 -26.35
C ARG A 17 -0.07 6.47 -24.94
N ARG A 18 1.11 6.95 -24.50
CA ARG A 18 1.64 6.66 -23.16
C ARG A 18 0.84 7.35 -22.07
N LEU A 19 0.40 8.59 -22.30
CA LEU A 19 -0.52 9.29 -21.40
C LEU A 19 -1.80 8.48 -21.20
N LEU A 20 -2.45 8.09 -22.30
CA LEU A 20 -3.68 7.31 -22.26
C LEU A 20 -3.49 5.97 -21.56
N ALA A 21 -2.38 5.25 -21.82
CA ALA A 21 -2.08 3.99 -21.16
C ALA A 21 -2.00 4.14 -19.63
N VAL A 22 -1.29 5.16 -19.13
CA VAL A 22 -1.22 5.45 -17.68
C VAL A 22 -2.60 5.78 -17.13
N ARG A 23 -3.36 6.65 -17.80
CA ARG A 23 -4.70 7.06 -17.36
C ARG A 23 -5.64 5.88 -17.25
N VAL A 24 -5.73 5.08 -18.31
CA VAL A 24 -6.64 3.92 -18.37
C VAL A 24 -6.24 2.88 -17.33
N TYR A 25 -4.96 2.53 -17.24
CA TYR A 25 -4.50 1.51 -16.31
C TYR A 25 -4.83 1.87 -14.85
N TYR A 26 -4.42 3.07 -14.43
CA TYR A 26 -4.65 3.51 -13.06
C TYR A 26 -6.10 3.91 -12.79
N GLY A 27 -6.85 4.30 -13.82
CA GLY A 27 -8.30 4.49 -13.75
C GLY A 27 -9.03 3.18 -13.47
N ILE A 28 -8.72 2.11 -14.20
CA ILE A 28 -9.27 0.77 -13.96
C ILE A 28 -8.92 0.28 -12.55
N LEU A 29 -7.66 0.40 -12.15
CA LEU A 29 -7.23 0.00 -10.81
C LEU A 29 -7.97 0.79 -9.71
N ALA A 30 -8.11 2.11 -9.86
CA ALA A 30 -8.82 2.95 -8.91
C ALA A 30 -10.32 2.61 -8.83
N VAL A 31 -10.98 2.40 -9.97
CA VAL A 31 -12.41 2.03 -10.02
C VAL A 31 -12.63 0.65 -9.40
N GLY A 32 -11.80 -0.33 -9.76
CA GLY A 32 -11.88 -1.69 -9.19
C GLY A 32 -11.71 -1.68 -7.67
N LEU A 33 -10.68 -1.00 -7.16
CA LEU A 33 -10.45 -0.87 -5.73
C LEU A 33 -11.57 -0.10 -5.01
N THR A 34 -12.14 0.93 -5.64
CA THR A 34 -13.30 1.67 -5.09
C THR A 34 -14.47 0.72 -4.92
N ALA A 35 -14.81 -0.03 -5.97
CA ALA A 35 -15.91 -0.98 -5.96
C ALA A 35 -15.70 -2.06 -4.88
N THR A 36 -14.50 -2.64 -4.79
CA THR A 36 -14.18 -3.66 -3.77
C THR A 36 -14.24 -3.09 -2.36
N LEU A 37 -13.71 -1.88 -2.11
CA LEU A 37 -13.79 -1.24 -0.79
C LEU A 37 -15.22 -0.92 -0.37
N ILE A 38 -16.04 -0.37 -1.27
CA ILE A 38 -17.46 -0.12 -0.99
C ILE A 38 -18.17 -1.43 -0.67
N ALA A 39 -17.94 -2.46 -1.48
CA ALA A 39 -18.56 -3.76 -1.26
C ALA A 39 -18.12 -4.41 0.07
N GLN A 40 -16.84 -4.28 0.44
CA GLN A 40 -16.33 -4.71 1.74
C GLN A 40 -16.97 -3.93 2.90
N CYS A 41 -17.17 -2.61 2.76
CA CYS A 41 -17.84 -1.79 3.77
C CYS A 41 -19.30 -2.21 3.94
N ILE A 42 -20.03 -2.43 2.84
CA ILE A 42 -21.41 -2.92 2.86
C ILE A 42 -21.48 -4.27 3.57
N LEU A 43 -20.63 -5.22 3.19
CA LEU A 43 -20.57 -6.54 3.81
C LEU A 43 -20.25 -6.46 5.31
N THR A 44 -19.28 -5.63 5.68
CA THR A 44 -18.91 -5.40 7.09
C THR A 44 -20.12 -4.87 7.87
N ALA A 45 -20.81 -3.85 7.35
CA ALA A 45 -21.96 -3.25 8.01
C ALA A 45 -23.16 -4.21 8.09
N SER A 46 -23.44 -4.97 7.03
CA SER A 46 -24.55 -5.94 7.02
C SER A 46 -24.35 -7.09 8.01
N GLU A 47 -23.11 -7.43 8.31
CA GLU A 47 -22.75 -8.44 9.33
C GLU A 47 -22.65 -7.84 10.75
N GLY A 48 -22.97 -6.55 10.93
CA GLY A 48 -22.86 -5.86 12.22
C GLY A 48 -21.42 -5.69 12.71
N ARG A 49 -20.43 -5.83 11.82
CA ARG A 49 -19.01 -5.67 12.16
C ARG A 49 -18.61 -4.19 12.14
N SER A 50 -17.60 -3.86 12.92
CA SER A 50 -17.11 -2.48 13.05
C SER A 50 -16.32 -2.04 11.80
N LEU A 51 -16.78 -0.97 11.14
CA LEU A 51 -16.02 -0.32 10.07
C LEU A 51 -14.68 0.25 10.61
N ALA A 52 -14.65 0.73 11.84
CA ALA A 52 -13.40 1.18 12.47
C ALA A 52 -12.38 0.03 12.57
N ASN A 53 -12.83 -1.19 12.85
CA ASN A 53 -11.96 -2.37 12.80
C ASN A 53 -11.52 -2.67 11.37
N THR A 54 -12.42 -2.62 10.38
CA THR A 54 -12.06 -2.81 8.97
C THR A 54 -10.96 -1.83 8.53
N PHE A 55 -11.07 -0.54 8.86
CA PHE A 55 -10.04 0.45 8.52
C PHE A 55 -8.78 0.40 9.42
N SER A 56 -8.81 -0.38 10.49
CA SER A 56 -7.62 -0.62 11.33
C SER A 56 -6.69 -1.69 10.75
N TYR A 57 -7.13 -2.50 9.78
CA TYR A 57 -6.23 -3.43 9.08
C TYR A 57 -5.25 -2.66 8.18
N PHE A 58 -3.96 -2.98 8.30
CA PHE A 58 -2.93 -2.44 7.41
C PHE A 58 -3.22 -2.79 5.94
N THR A 59 -3.80 -3.97 5.69
CA THR A 59 -4.30 -4.39 4.37
C THR A 59 -5.24 -3.35 3.77
N ILE A 60 -6.23 -2.88 4.53
CA ILE A 60 -7.22 -1.90 4.02
C ILE A 60 -6.55 -0.54 3.83
N GLN A 61 -5.71 -0.09 4.76
CA GLN A 61 -4.99 1.19 4.60
C GLN A 61 -4.06 1.20 3.38
N SER A 62 -3.33 0.11 3.14
CA SER A 62 -2.46 -0.03 1.96
C SER A 62 -3.27 -0.02 0.65
N ASN A 63 -4.41 -0.69 0.60
CA ASN A 63 -5.32 -0.64 -0.55
C ASN A 63 -5.91 0.76 -0.77
N VAL A 64 -6.25 1.49 0.30
CA VAL A 64 -6.67 2.89 0.21
C VAL A 64 -5.55 3.77 -0.37
N LEU A 65 -4.30 3.59 0.05
CA LEU A 65 -3.16 4.32 -0.53
C LEU A 65 -2.95 4.00 -2.02
N VAL A 66 -3.11 2.73 -2.42
CA VAL A 66 -3.07 2.34 -3.84
C VAL A 66 -4.20 3.01 -4.61
N LEU A 67 -5.42 2.99 -4.09
CA LEU A 67 -6.57 3.66 -4.69
C LEU A 67 -6.32 5.15 -4.88
N VAL A 68 -5.90 5.85 -3.83
CA VAL A 68 -5.64 7.30 -3.87
C VAL A 68 -4.52 7.61 -4.87
N THR A 69 -3.40 6.89 -4.82
CA THR A 69 -2.28 7.14 -5.74
C THR A 69 -2.63 6.77 -7.19
N SER A 70 -3.46 5.75 -7.40
CA SER A 70 -3.96 5.38 -8.74
C SER A 70 -4.92 6.43 -9.28
N ALA A 71 -5.84 6.95 -8.45
CA ALA A 71 -6.70 8.06 -8.85
C ALA A 71 -5.88 9.31 -9.23
N ILE A 72 -4.84 9.63 -8.45
CA ILE A 72 -3.92 10.73 -8.78
C ILE A 72 -3.19 10.47 -10.10
N LEU A 73 -2.66 9.27 -10.35
CA LEU A 73 -1.98 8.92 -11.61
C LEU A 73 -2.94 8.91 -12.80
N CYS A 74 -4.21 8.53 -12.59
CA CYS A 74 -5.26 8.61 -13.59
C CYS A 74 -5.53 10.05 -14.01
N LEU A 75 -5.63 10.98 -13.05
CA LEU A 75 -5.91 12.40 -13.32
C LEU A 75 -4.67 13.17 -13.78
N ARG A 76 -3.52 12.84 -13.19
CA ARG A 76 -2.21 13.48 -13.40
C ARG A 76 -1.15 12.39 -13.62
N PRO A 77 -0.98 11.87 -14.85
CA PRO A 77 0.01 10.82 -15.18
C PRO A 77 1.48 11.14 -14.88
N ARG A 78 1.77 12.41 -14.58
CA ARG A 78 3.07 12.90 -14.11
C ARG A 78 2.87 13.87 -12.96
N PRO A 79 2.53 13.37 -11.76
CA PRO A 79 2.62 14.19 -10.57
C PRO A 79 4.11 14.52 -10.45
N SER A 80 4.48 15.79 -10.67
CA SER A 80 5.87 16.22 -10.72
C SER A 80 6.61 15.85 -9.43
N GLY A 81 7.95 15.95 -9.42
CA GLY A 81 8.87 15.48 -8.37
C GLY A 81 8.73 16.14 -6.99
N ALA A 82 7.52 16.46 -6.54
CA ALA A 82 7.18 16.84 -5.19
C ALA A 82 7.52 15.70 -4.23
N THR A 83 8.12 16.05 -3.10
CA THR A 83 8.54 15.06 -2.09
C THR A 83 7.36 14.32 -1.47
N TRP A 84 6.24 15.01 -1.23
CA TRP A 84 5.03 14.38 -0.69
C TRP A 84 4.51 13.27 -1.61
N TRP A 85 4.53 13.48 -2.93
CA TRP A 85 4.05 12.48 -3.90
C TRP A 85 4.94 11.25 -3.89
N ARG A 86 6.26 11.44 -3.89
CA ARG A 86 7.21 10.32 -3.85
C ARG A 86 7.06 9.49 -2.59
N ILE A 87 6.90 10.13 -1.43
CA ILE A 87 6.68 9.44 -0.15
C ILE A 87 5.35 8.67 -0.21
N LEU A 88 4.26 9.31 -0.63
CA LEU A 88 2.94 8.69 -0.70
C LEU A 88 2.90 7.51 -1.68
N ARG A 89 3.48 7.67 -2.87
CA ARG A 89 3.53 6.61 -3.89
C ARG A 89 4.42 5.46 -3.44
N LEU A 90 5.58 5.74 -2.84
CA LEU A 90 6.44 4.69 -2.29
C LEU A 90 5.75 3.96 -1.13
N ALA A 91 5.02 4.67 -0.26
CA ALA A 91 4.20 4.07 0.78
C ALA A 91 3.15 3.10 0.21
N ALA A 92 2.43 3.51 -0.84
CA ALA A 92 1.43 2.68 -1.50
C ALA A 92 2.05 1.42 -2.12
N LEU A 93 3.14 1.57 -2.89
CA LEU A 93 3.85 0.47 -3.53
C LEU A 93 4.39 -0.54 -2.52
N VAL A 94 5.11 -0.05 -1.50
CA VAL A 94 5.73 -0.91 -0.49
C VAL A 94 4.66 -1.55 0.38
N GLY A 95 3.72 -0.75 0.89
CA GLY A 95 2.65 -1.22 1.76
C GLY A 95 1.85 -2.36 1.12
N ILE A 96 1.39 -2.19 -0.13
CA ILE A 96 0.59 -3.22 -0.81
C ILE A 96 1.42 -4.46 -1.16
N THR A 97 2.70 -4.29 -1.50
CA THR A 97 3.60 -5.43 -1.79
C THR A 97 3.82 -6.26 -0.53
N VAL A 98 4.11 -5.60 0.60
CA VAL A 98 4.28 -6.26 1.89
C VAL A 98 2.97 -6.91 2.36
N THR A 99 1.82 -6.27 2.15
CA THR A 99 0.50 -6.87 2.39
C THR A 99 0.35 -8.21 1.66
N GLY A 100 0.68 -8.27 0.35
CA GLY A 100 0.60 -9.52 -0.41
C GLY A 100 1.58 -10.59 0.07
N ILE A 101 2.83 -10.21 0.37
CA ILE A 101 3.86 -11.14 0.87
C ILE A 101 3.46 -11.70 2.24
N VAL A 102 3.12 -10.83 3.20
CA VAL A 102 2.72 -11.24 4.56
C VAL A 102 1.48 -12.13 4.51
N TYR A 103 0.52 -11.82 3.64
CA TYR A 103 -0.66 -12.66 3.47
C TYR A 103 -0.28 -14.08 3.04
N VAL A 104 0.51 -14.23 1.98
CA VAL A 104 0.92 -15.55 1.48
C VAL A 104 1.71 -16.34 2.52
N LEU A 105 2.62 -15.68 3.24
CA LEU A 105 3.51 -16.34 4.18
C LEU A 105 2.83 -16.71 5.51
N PHE A 106 1.97 -15.84 6.04
CA PHE A 106 1.48 -15.95 7.42
C PHE A 106 -0.03 -16.15 7.55
N LEU A 107 -0.83 -15.71 6.58
CA LEU A 107 -2.29 -15.60 6.76
C LEU A 107 -3.09 -16.52 5.86
N ALA A 108 -2.63 -16.79 4.64
CA ALA A 108 -3.41 -17.46 3.60
C ALA A 108 -3.89 -18.86 4.02
N ARG A 109 -3.11 -19.57 4.85
CA ARG A 109 -3.47 -20.92 5.34
C ARG A 109 -4.50 -20.91 6.47
N SER A 110 -4.66 -19.80 7.17
CA SER A 110 -5.52 -19.67 8.35
C SER A 110 -6.87 -19.03 8.05
N VAL A 111 -7.07 -18.57 6.81
CA VAL A 111 -8.27 -17.84 6.39
C VAL A 111 -9.23 -18.78 5.65
N HIS A 112 -10.40 -19.01 6.22
CA HIS A 112 -11.46 -19.81 5.63
C HIS A 112 -12.66 -18.92 5.28
N LEU A 113 -12.55 -18.15 4.21
CA LEU A 113 -13.62 -17.28 3.72
C LEU A 113 -14.40 -17.97 2.59
N THR A 114 -15.69 -17.69 2.53
CA THR A 114 -16.59 -18.15 1.47
C THR A 114 -17.33 -16.97 0.83
N GLY A 115 -17.95 -17.22 -0.33
CA GLY A 115 -18.75 -16.22 -1.04
C GLY A 115 -17.98 -14.93 -1.38
N LEU A 116 -18.64 -13.79 -1.22
CA LEU A 116 -18.08 -12.48 -1.57
C LEU A 116 -16.88 -12.07 -0.71
N ALA A 117 -16.83 -12.48 0.56
CA ALA A 117 -15.69 -12.22 1.44
C ALA A 117 -14.40 -12.85 0.88
N ALA A 118 -14.49 -14.06 0.32
CA ALA A 118 -13.36 -14.72 -0.32
C ALA A 118 -12.87 -13.95 -1.55
N VAL A 119 -13.80 -13.44 -2.37
CA VAL A 119 -13.47 -12.63 -3.56
C VAL A 119 -12.75 -11.35 -3.15
N TYR A 120 -13.26 -10.61 -2.17
CA TYR A 120 -12.64 -9.35 -1.73
C TYR A 120 -11.27 -9.59 -1.11
N ASN A 121 -11.13 -10.67 -0.35
CA ASN A 121 -9.84 -11.09 0.19
C ASN A 121 -8.81 -11.38 -0.92
N GLN A 122 -9.23 -12.05 -2.01
CA GLN A 122 -8.36 -12.27 -3.17
C GLN A 122 -7.96 -10.97 -3.86
N VAL A 123 -8.90 -10.01 -3.98
CA VAL A 123 -8.58 -8.69 -4.56
C VAL A 123 -7.56 -7.95 -3.70
N PHE A 124 -7.78 -7.86 -2.38
CA PHE A 124 -6.94 -7.06 -1.49
C PHE A 124 -5.54 -7.63 -1.27
N HIS A 125 -5.37 -8.95 -1.35
CA HIS A 125 -4.10 -9.62 -1.05
C HIS A 125 -3.37 -10.20 -2.27
N HIS A 126 -4.02 -10.30 -3.43
CA HIS A 126 -3.38 -10.79 -4.65
C HIS A 126 -3.52 -9.82 -5.82
N ALA A 127 -4.75 -9.49 -6.23
CA ALA A 127 -4.95 -8.69 -7.43
C ALA A 127 -4.38 -7.27 -7.27
N ALA A 128 -4.68 -6.58 -6.18
CA ALA A 128 -4.19 -5.23 -5.94
C ALA A 128 -2.66 -5.15 -5.80
N PRO A 129 -1.99 -6.02 -5.01
CA PRO A 129 -0.52 -6.08 -4.99
C PRO A 129 0.09 -6.33 -6.38
N LEU A 130 -0.41 -7.33 -7.11
CA LEU A 130 0.16 -7.72 -8.40
C LEU A 130 -0.03 -6.63 -9.45
N LEU A 131 -1.24 -6.09 -9.60
CA LEU A 131 -1.54 -5.02 -10.54
C LEU A 131 -0.79 -3.74 -10.17
N THR A 132 -0.63 -3.44 -8.88
CA THR A 132 0.16 -2.26 -8.49
C THR A 132 1.64 -2.41 -8.87
N LEU A 133 2.22 -3.59 -8.65
CA LEU A 133 3.60 -3.90 -9.03
C LEU A 133 3.78 -3.85 -10.56
N VAL A 134 2.88 -4.46 -11.33
CA VAL A 134 2.90 -4.44 -12.80
C VAL A 134 2.74 -3.01 -13.33
N GLY A 135 1.80 -2.25 -12.78
CA GLY A 135 1.60 -0.84 -13.10
C GLY A 135 2.86 -0.03 -12.88
N PHE A 136 3.54 -0.25 -11.76
CA PHE A 136 4.82 0.39 -11.52
C PHE A 136 5.86 -0.06 -12.55
N LEU A 137 6.12 -1.34 -12.74
CA LEU A 137 7.23 -1.80 -13.58
C LEU A 137 7.04 -1.47 -15.06
N VAL A 138 5.82 -1.59 -15.58
CA VAL A 138 5.54 -1.58 -17.03
C VAL A 138 4.91 -0.27 -17.50
N VAL A 139 3.97 0.28 -16.73
CA VAL A 139 3.11 1.39 -17.20
C VAL A 139 3.63 2.75 -16.76
N GLU A 140 4.04 2.84 -15.50
CA GLU A 140 4.38 4.10 -14.84
C GLU A 140 5.75 4.63 -15.28
N PRO A 141 5.86 5.92 -15.66
CA PRO A 141 7.16 6.53 -15.89
C PRO A 141 7.99 6.56 -14.60
N ARG A 142 9.29 6.84 -14.73
CA ARG A 142 10.18 7.00 -13.57
C ARG A 142 9.64 8.05 -12.60
N GLN A 143 9.52 7.68 -11.32
CA GLN A 143 8.99 8.51 -10.23
C GLN A 143 10.06 9.39 -9.58
N GLY A 144 11.33 9.00 -9.71
CA GLY A 144 12.46 9.73 -9.15
C GLY A 144 12.63 9.50 -7.65
N PHE A 145 12.34 8.30 -7.15
CA PHE A 145 12.45 7.97 -5.73
C PHE A 145 13.87 8.16 -5.18
N ARG A 146 13.96 8.66 -3.94
CA ARG A 146 15.18 9.00 -3.22
C ARG A 146 15.20 8.30 -1.87
N ARG A 147 16.39 8.15 -1.29
CA ARG A 147 16.56 7.53 0.05
C ARG A 147 15.72 8.21 1.12
N ARG A 148 15.63 9.55 1.09
CA ARG A 148 14.78 10.32 2.02
C ARG A 148 13.28 10.01 1.92
N ASP A 149 12.83 9.45 0.80
CA ASP A 149 11.41 9.11 0.64
C ASP A 149 11.06 7.83 1.45
N LEU A 150 12.06 7.09 1.98
CA LEU A 150 11.87 6.06 3.02
C LEU A 150 11.27 6.61 4.32
N ALA A 151 11.12 7.93 4.44
CA ALA A 151 10.30 8.57 5.48
C ALA A 151 8.86 8.01 5.53
N PHE A 152 8.38 7.35 4.47
CA PHE A 152 7.11 6.62 4.52
C PHE A 152 7.04 5.59 5.66
N LEU A 153 8.17 5.06 6.15
CA LEU A 153 8.23 4.11 7.27
C LEU A 153 7.62 4.68 8.57
N GLY A 154 7.48 6.00 8.67
CA GLY A 154 6.70 6.63 9.75
C GLY A 154 5.25 6.17 9.77
N TRP A 155 4.61 5.94 8.62
CA TRP A 155 3.22 5.48 8.55
C TRP A 155 3.00 4.07 9.15
N PRO A 156 3.71 2.99 8.75
CA PRO A 156 3.57 1.69 9.38
C PRO A 156 4.00 1.71 10.86
N ALA A 157 4.97 2.54 11.26
CA ALA A 157 5.31 2.74 12.67
C ALA A 157 4.15 3.34 13.48
N LEU A 158 3.53 4.40 12.97
CA LEU A 158 2.36 5.01 13.59
C LEU A 158 1.17 4.05 13.63
N TRP A 159 0.96 3.29 12.55
CA TRP A 159 -0.06 2.25 12.50
C TRP A 159 0.15 1.16 13.55
N LEU A 160 1.41 0.71 13.74
CA LEU A 160 1.75 -0.28 14.75
C LEU A 160 1.47 0.27 16.15
N VAL A 161 1.93 1.48 16.47
CA VAL A 161 1.67 2.11 17.78
C VAL A 161 0.16 2.23 18.03
N TYR A 162 -0.58 2.76 17.06
CA TYR A 162 -2.04 2.84 17.13
C TYR A 162 -2.67 1.47 17.39
N THR A 163 -2.26 0.45 16.65
CA THR A 163 -2.81 -0.91 16.75
C THR A 163 -2.54 -1.52 18.13
N MET A 164 -1.30 -1.40 18.63
CA MET A 164 -0.92 -1.95 19.93
C MET A 164 -1.65 -1.25 21.08
N VAL A 165 -1.73 0.09 21.05
CA VAL A 165 -2.48 0.87 22.04
C VAL A 165 -3.97 0.55 21.98
N ARG A 166 -4.54 0.50 20.77
CA ARG A 166 -5.96 0.21 20.60
C ARG A 166 -6.32 -1.19 21.10
N GLY A 167 -5.50 -2.19 20.80
CA GLY A 167 -5.73 -3.56 21.27
C GLY A 167 -5.58 -3.71 22.79
N ALA A 168 -4.65 -2.98 23.40
CA ALA A 168 -4.38 -3.08 24.84
C ALA A 168 -5.41 -2.35 25.72
N PHE A 169 -6.04 -1.27 25.23
CA PHE A 169 -6.83 -0.38 26.07
C PHE A 169 -8.29 -0.19 25.65
N PHE A 170 -8.70 -0.67 24.46
CA PHE A 170 -10.01 -0.36 23.90
C PHE A 170 -10.79 -1.58 23.39
N ASP A 171 -10.29 -2.80 23.65
CA ASP A 171 -10.96 -4.10 23.38
C ASP A 171 -11.72 -4.19 22.03
N PRO A 172 -11.10 -3.82 20.89
CA PRO A 172 -11.77 -3.93 19.60
C PRO A 172 -11.97 -5.41 19.22
N ARG A 173 -13.06 -5.78 18.56
CA ARG A 173 -13.27 -7.18 18.15
C ARG A 173 -12.98 -7.43 16.67
N PHE A 174 -11.81 -7.99 16.37
CA PHE A 174 -11.41 -8.41 15.03
C PHE A 174 -11.72 -9.89 14.79
N THR A 175 -12.25 -10.24 13.62
CA THR A 175 -12.67 -11.62 13.29
C THR A 175 -12.13 -12.13 11.94
N GLY A 176 -11.18 -11.42 11.33
CA GLY A 176 -10.76 -11.69 9.95
C GLY A 176 -9.71 -12.80 9.79
N PHE A 177 -8.67 -12.79 10.63
CA PHE A 177 -7.50 -13.68 10.49
C PHE A 177 -7.25 -14.61 11.69
N ALA A 178 -7.94 -14.38 12.80
CA ALA A 178 -7.81 -15.16 14.02
C ALA A 178 -8.91 -16.22 14.11
N LEU A 179 -8.61 -17.35 14.75
CA LEU A 179 -9.57 -18.44 15.00
C LEU A 179 -10.73 -18.01 15.90
N LYS A 180 -10.48 -17.04 16.78
CA LYS A 180 -11.45 -16.43 17.70
C LYS A 180 -11.38 -14.91 17.56
N PRO A 181 -12.41 -14.17 17.99
CA PRO A 181 -12.33 -12.72 18.04
C PRO A 181 -11.08 -12.27 18.83
N SER A 182 -10.31 -11.34 18.25
CA SER A 182 -9.06 -10.83 18.82
C SER A 182 -9.13 -9.32 18.99
N ASN A 183 -8.39 -8.80 19.98
CA ASN A 183 -8.15 -7.37 20.17
C ASN A 183 -7.19 -6.77 19.13
N TYR A 184 -6.59 -7.60 18.29
CA TYR A 184 -5.59 -7.23 17.32
C TYR A 184 -6.03 -7.66 15.92
N PRO A 185 -5.70 -6.88 14.88
CA PRO A 185 -6.05 -7.23 13.50
C PRO A 185 -5.30 -8.47 13.01
N TYR A 186 -4.17 -8.84 13.63
CA TYR A 186 -3.36 -9.98 13.19
C TYR A 186 -2.97 -10.85 14.40
N PRO A 187 -3.09 -12.19 14.31
CA PRO A 187 -2.77 -13.09 15.42
C PRO A 187 -1.34 -12.96 15.93
N PHE A 188 -0.38 -12.72 15.01
CA PHE A 188 1.04 -12.53 15.35
C PHE A 188 1.34 -11.21 16.11
N LEU A 189 0.34 -10.38 16.36
CA LEU A 189 0.43 -9.20 17.23
C LEU A 189 -0.31 -9.39 18.56
N ASP A 190 -1.04 -10.49 18.73
CA ASP A 190 -1.89 -10.73 19.89
C ASP A 190 -1.11 -11.41 21.02
N PRO A 191 -0.94 -10.77 22.19
CA PRO A 191 -0.27 -11.36 23.35
C PRO A 191 -0.96 -12.61 23.92
N THR A 192 -2.21 -12.88 23.54
CA THR A 192 -2.94 -14.09 23.94
C THR A 192 -2.68 -15.28 23.01
N GLU A 193 -2.14 -15.03 21.82
CA GLU A 193 -1.85 -16.05 20.80
C GLU A 193 -0.34 -16.29 20.63
N ALA A 194 0.52 -15.33 21.01
CA ALA A 194 1.97 -15.45 20.87
C ALA A 194 2.74 -14.82 22.07
N PRO A 195 3.87 -15.40 22.49
CA PRO A 195 4.73 -14.80 23.51
C PRO A 195 5.40 -13.52 23.00
N PRO A 196 5.82 -12.60 23.90
CA PRO A 196 6.39 -11.31 23.50
C PRO A 196 7.59 -11.40 22.54
N ALA A 197 8.43 -12.41 22.67
CA ALA A 197 9.59 -12.61 21.79
C ALA A 197 9.18 -12.90 20.33
N GLU A 198 8.12 -13.69 20.11
CA GLU A 198 7.60 -13.95 18.76
C GLU A 198 6.96 -12.69 18.17
N ILE A 199 6.17 -11.96 18.96
CA ILE A 199 5.55 -10.70 18.51
C ILE A 199 6.63 -9.70 18.08
N LEU A 200 7.67 -9.51 18.89
CA LEU A 200 8.80 -8.65 18.55
C LEU A 200 9.54 -9.15 17.29
N GLY A 201 9.69 -10.47 17.14
CA GLY A 201 10.27 -11.09 15.95
C GLY A 201 9.45 -10.82 14.69
N SER A 202 8.12 -10.99 14.74
CA SER A 202 7.20 -10.68 13.64
C SER A 202 7.22 -9.21 13.27
N ILE A 203 7.22 -8.31 14.27
CA ILE A 203 7.34 -6.86 14.05
C ILE A 203 8.68 -6.55 13.35
N ALA A 204 9.80 -7.05 13.89
CA ALA A 204 11.12 -6.83 13.30
C ALA A 204 11.20 -7.36 11.87
N PHE A 205 10.70 -8.57 11.61
CA PHE A 205 10.62 -9.16 10.28
C PHE A 205 9.84 -8.25 9.31
N VAL A 206 8.65 -7.79 9.69
CA VAL A 206 7.83 -6.92 8.83
C VAL A 206 8.53 -5.59 8.56
N PHE A 207 9.19 -4.97 9.55
CA PHE A 207 9.92 -3.72 9.34
C PHE A 207 11.16 -3.88 8.46
N VAL A 208 11.90 -4.98 8.61
CA VAL A 208 12.99 -5.34 7.69
C VAL A 208 12.44 -5.54 6.28
N LEU A 209 11.31 -6.25 6.13
CA LEU A 209 10.67 -6.46 4.84
C LEU A 209 10.22 -5.14 4.19
N LEU A 210 9.57 -4.24 4.94
CA LEU A 210 9.21 -2.90 4.48
C LEU A 210 10.43 -2.11 3.99
N LEU A 211 11.54 -2.16 4.73
CA LEU A 211 12.79 -1.49 4.36
C LEU A 211 13.39 -2.09 3.08
N VAL A 212 13.52 -3.42 3.01
CA VAL A 212 14.09 -4.14 1.85
C VAL A 212 13.27 -3.88 0.60
N VAL A 213 11.94 -4.00 0.68
CA VAL A 213 11.02 -3.74 -0.44
C VAL A 213 11.10 -2.25 -0.84
N GLY A 214 11.14 -1.34 0.13
CA GLY A 214 11.30 0.10 -0.12
C GLY A 214 12.59 0.45 -0.86
N VAL A 215 13.72 -0.08 -0.41
CA VAL A 215 15.01 0.05 -1.10
C VAL A 215 14.95 -0.58 -2.49
N GLY A 216 14.29 -1.73 -2.63
CA GLY A 216 14.05 -2.41 -3.90
C GLY A 216 13.31 -1.51 -4.91
N TYR A 217 12.22 -0.86 -4.50
CA TYR A 217 11.48 0.09 -5.35
C TYR A 217 12.32 1.32 -5.72
N VAL A 218 13.09 1.89 -4.78
CA VAL A 218 14.01 3.00 -5.06
C VAL A 218 15.05 2.59 -6.13
N PHE A 219 15.57 1.37 -6.03
CA PHE A 219 16.55 0.83 -6.96
C PHE A 219 15.96 0.48 -8.33
N ALA A 220 14.77 -0.10 -8.36
CA ALA A 220 14.03 -0.40 -9.59
C ALA A 220 13.66 0.89 -10.34
N ASP A 221 13.19 1.92 -9.63
CA ASP A 221 12.85 3.21 -10.23
C ASP A 221 14.08 3.88 -10.89
N ARG A 222 15.26 3.75 -10.29
CA ARG A 222 16.52 4.28 -10.86
C ARG A 222 16.92 3.65 -12.19
N ARG A 223 16.51 2.40 -12.44
CA ARG A 223 16.77 1.70 -13.71
C ARG A 223 15.82 2.08 -14.82
N LYS A 224 14.67 2.68 -14.50
CA LYS A 224 13.75 3.14 -15.54
C LYS A 224 14.41 4.25 -16.37
N PRO A 225 14.22 4.25 -17.70
CA PRO A 225 14.83 5.25 -18.58
C PRO A 225 14.54 6.67 -18.09
N PHE A 226 15.60 7.44 -17.85
CA PHE A 226 15.52 8.88 -17.63
C PHE A 226 15.93 9.56 -18.94
N ARG A 227 14.97 9.90 -19.79
CA ARG A 227 15.28 10.77 -20.93
C ARG A 227 15.37 12.20 -20.43
N ARG A 228 16.59 12.73 -20.34
CA ARG A 228 16.85 14.18 -20.34
C ARG A 228 16.25 14.72 -21.65
N SER A 229 15.57 15.86 -21.62
CA SER A 229 15.27 16.54 -22.88
C SER A 229 16.62 16.94 -23.47
N GLU A 230 16.98 16.38 -24.62
CA GLU A 230 18.02 16.98 -25.45
C GLU A 230 17.41 18.28 -25.96
N ARG A 231 17.90 19.42 -25.44
CA ARG A 231 17.64 20.71 -26.07
C ARG A 231 18.64 20.81 -27.22
N GLY A 232 18.14 20.72 -28.45
CA GLY A 232 18.71 21.46 -29.57
C GLY A 232 18.25 22.92 -29.47
#